data_AF-A0A4D9EQK2-F1
#
_entry.id   AF-A0A4D9EQK2-F1
#
_cell.length_a   1.000
_cell.length_b   1.000
_cell.length_c   1.000
_cell.angle_alpha   90.00
_cell.angle_beta   90.00
_cell.angle_gamma   90.00
#
_symmetry.space_group_name_H-M   'P 1'
#
loop_
_entity.id
_entity.type
_entity.pdbx_description
1 polymer ?
#
loop_
_entity_poly.entity_id
_entity_poly.type
_entity_poly.pdbx_seq_one_letter_code
_entity_poly.pdbx_strand_id
1 'polypeptide(L)'
;MEAEETGRAAAGHLYPVDILAGNPEVIQEAAEAYYEKLLQQASSSPEFFSIPGGEKVKLEDSCVCFLPVYREDPKYKILVLTDPQAKERVLAIYLNQSWWPIEDIVKTADSSREGLIQVQTSGERIVLFVLNSIIFGMLERSSANDTFFVSHSAKESAKIFWRNGDAVAFYTVKMKGSLCDVNTSQCYLLPVLDTVFVRRKYRRCGLGMKILHDFCQSFVTEDALGISCPISADMYQVCQKFLQTHPEEQDRLWEVEAPGDWSQRVSIWLKIQLEPALSEKNTVRQIASEEEGGCHVERAQDDEPRRLEGGECIPDIRKVPQEARDDKDNTAGEARTLHLQVPKEEDFSQGTADTQQCKGSRKRASTMGLLEDKTTKHLRMMP
;
A
#
# COMPACT_ATOMS: atom_id res chain seq x y z
N MET A 1 -18.75 36.71 29.60
CA MET A 1 -18.79 35.29 29.20
C MET A 1 -18.13 35.24 27.84
N GLU A 2 -16.81 35.24 27.87
CA GLU A 2 -15.94 35.29 26.70
C GLU A 2 -15.46 33.88 26.37
N ALA A 3 -15.10 33.72 25.11
CA ALA A 3 -14.83 32.49 24.40
C ALA A 3 -13.80 31.58 25.09
N GLU A 4 -14.14 30.29 25.22
CA GLU A 4 -13.16 29.22 25.25
C GLU A 4 -12.67 28.97 23.82
N GLU A 5 -11.72 29.80 23.42
CA GLU A 5 -10.80 29.51 22.35
C GLU A 5 -9.94 28.33 22.84
N THR A 6 -10.25 27.12 22.38
CA THR A 6 -9.49 25.92 22.70
C THR A 6 -8.10 26.04 22.09
N GLY A 7 -7.18 26.49 22.94
CA GLY A 7 -5.77 26.59 22.63
C GLY A 7 -5.20 25.24 22.21
N ARG A 8 -4.93 25.09 20.90
CA ARG A 8 -3.73 24.36 20.46
C ARG A 8 -2.52 25.24 20.76
N ALA A 9 -2.21 25.38 22.05
CA ALA A 9 -0.90 25.83 22.50
C ALA A 9 0.14 24.78 22.09
N ALA A 10 1.31 25.24 21.67
CA ALA A 10 2.39 24.48 21.05
C ALA A 10 2.96 23.34 21.93
N ALA A 11 2.27 22.20 21.96
CA ALA A 11 2.91 20.89 22.10
C ALA A 11 3.35 20.46 20.70
N GLY A 12 4.59 19.97 20.54
CA GLY A 12 5.10 19.49 19.26
C GLY A 12 4.05 18.63 18.55
N HIS A 13 3.74 18.95 17.30
CA HIS A 13 2.62 18.37 16.58
C HIS A 13 2.88 16.90 16.26
N LEU A 14 2.55 16.00 17.19
CA LEU A 14 2.75 14.56 17.04
C LEU A 14 1.69 13.96 16.11
N TYR A 15 2.11 12.98 15.31
CA TYR A 15 1.24 12.24 14.41
C TYR A 15 0.90 10.84 14.96
N PRO A 16 -0.09 10.13 14.41
CA PRO A 16 -0.48 8.80 14.88
C PRO A 16 0.69 7.84 15.01
N VAL A 17 1.59 7.85 14.03
CA VAL A 17 2.74 6.95 13.99
C VAL A 17 3.77 7.24 15.10
N ASP A 18 3.72 8.43 15.71
CA ASP A 18 4.63 8.88 16.78
C ASP A 18 4.09 8.53 18.18
N ILE A 19 2.75 8.42 18.31
CA ILE A 19 2.06 8.22 19.60
C ILE A 19 1.58 6.79 19.83
N LEU A 20 1.38 6.01 18.75
CA LEU A 20 0.83 4.65 18.85
C LEU A 20 1.88 3.69 19.44
N ALA A 21 1.94 3.65 20.77
CA ALA A 21 2.78 2.75 21.53
C ALA A 21 2.16 1.34 21.58
N GLY A 22 2.44 0.55 20.55
CA GLY A 22 2.63 -0.91 20.61
C GLY A 22 1.59 -1.77 21.34
N ASN A 23 0.33 -1.80 20.91
CA ASN A 23 -0.45 -3.05 20.82
C ASN A 23 -1.61 -2.84 19.83
N PRO A 24 -1.70 -3.61 18.74
CA PRO A 24 -2.84 -3.54 17.82
C PRO A 24 -4.19 -3.77 18.53
N GLU A 25 -4.26 -4.63 19.53
CA GLU A 25 -5.51 -5.01 20.20
C GLU A 25 -6.16 -3.82 20.93
N VAL A 26 -5.35 -2.98 21.58
CA VAL A 26 -5.84 -1.78 22.28
C VAL A 26 -6.44 -0.76 21.31
N ILE A 27 -5.84 -0.61 20.12
CA ILE A 27 -6.34 0.28 19.07
C ILE A 27 -7.71 -0.23 18.59
N GLN A 28 -7.83 -1.54 18.41
CA GLN A 28 -9.06 -2.19 17.97
C GLN A 28 -10.18 -2.09 19.01
N GLU A 29 -9.91 -2.42 20.28
CA GLU A 29 -10.89 -2.33 21.37
C GLU A 29 -11.45 -0.90 21.51
N ALA A 30 -10.58 0.12 21.41
CA ALA A 30 -11.00 1.51 21.46
C ALA A 30 -11.89 1.90 20.27
N ALA A 31 -11.61 1.36 19.08
CA ALA A 31 -12.40 1.59 17.88
C ALA A 31 -13.77 0.89 17.94
N GLU A 32 -13.81 -0.34 18.43
CA GLU A 32 -15.05 -1.10 18.65
C GLU A 32 -15.93 -0.43 19.70
N ALA A 33 -15.36 0.00 20.83
CA ALA A 33 -16.09 0.73 21.87
C ALA A 33 -16.67 2.06 21.36
N TYR A 34 -15.92 2.78 20.51
CA TYR A 34 -16.41 4.00 19.87
C TYR A 34 -17.55 3.71 18.89
N TYR A 35 -17.42 2.68 18.06
CA TYR A 35 -18.45 2.29 17.10
C TYR A 35 -19.75 1.87 17.80
N GLU A 36 -19.67 1.09 18.88
CA GLU A 36 -20.83 0.72 19.70
C GLU A 36 -21.52 1.94 20.33
N LYS A 37 -20.72 2.90 20.82
CA LYS A 37 -21.24 4.18 21.32
C LYS A 37 -21.99 4.92 20.21
N LEU A 38 -21.44 4.98 19.00
CA LEU A 38 -22.05 5.64 17.84
C LEU A 38 -23.42 5.01 17.50
N LEU A 39 -23.51 3.68 17.52
CA LEU A 39 -24.76 2.95 17.30
C LEU A 39 -25.82 3.24 18.37
N GLN A 40 -25.40 3.34 19.63
CA GLN A 40 -26.30 3.64 20.76
C GLN A 40 -26.73 5.12 20.80
N GLN A 41 -25.92 6.02 20.23
CA GLN A 41 -26.08 7.47 20.32
C GLN A 41 -26.98 8.10 19.24
N ALA A 42 -27.80 7.30 18.53
CA ALA A 42 -28.76 7.79 17.54
C ALA A 42 -29.76 8.87 18.06
N SER A 43 -29.79 9.12 19.38
CA SER A 43 -30.63 10.14 20.05
C SER A 43 -29.84 11.29 20.72
N SER A 44 -28.52 11.38 20.55
CA SER A 44 -27.68 12.43 21.16
C SER A 44 -27.24 13.53 20.17
N SER A 45 -26.56 14.57 20.65
CA SER A 45 -26.06 15.66 19.79
C SER A 45 -25.14 15.12 18.70
N PRO A 46 -25.34 15.48 17.42
CA PRO A 46 -24.58 14.93 16.32
C PRO A 46 -23.09 15.30 16.41
N GLU A 47 -22.23 14.30 16.31
CA GLU A 47 -20.77 14.48 16.21
C GLU A 47 -20.41 14.76 14.75
N PHE A 48 -19.40 15.60 14.51
CA PHE A 48 -18.97 15.98 13.17
C PHE A 48 -17.45 15.88 13.05
N PHE A 49 -16.98 15.33 11.94
CA PHE A 49 -15.60 15.40 11.52
C PHE A 49 -15.41 16.56 10.54
N SER A 50 -14.41 17.39 10.76
CA SER A 50 -14.08 18.49 9.85
C SER A 50 -12.96 18.05 8.91
N ILE A 51 -13.25 17.95 7.62
CA ILE A 51 -12.23 17.64 6.62
C ILE A 51 -11.30 18.87 6.50
N PRO A 52 -9.97 18.70 6.48
CA PRO A 52 -9.05 19.81 6.26
C PRO A 52 -9.39 20.58 4.97
N GLY A 53 -9.76 21.86 5.11
CA GLY A 53 -10.14 22.72 3.98
C GLY A 53 -11.48 22.38 3.31
N GLY A 54 -12.30 21.51 3.92
CA GLY A 54 -13.56 21.02 3.35
C GLY A 54 -14.76 21.14 4.29
N GLU A 55 -15.83 20.45 3.90
CA GLU A 55 -17.08 20.43 4.66
C GLU A 55 -17.00 19.56 5.92
N LYS A 56 -17.96 19.77 6.83
CA LYS A 56 -18.14 18.92 8.01
C LYS A 56 -18.97 17.70 7.63
N VAL A 57 -18.41 16.52 7.88
CA VAL A 57 -19.10 15.25 7.71
C VAL A 57 -19.73 14.86 9.03
N LYS A 58 -21.04 14.60 9.02
CA LYS A 58 -21.74 14.07 10.19
C LYS A 58 -21.30 12.63 10.43
N LEU A 59 -20.90 12.33 11.65
CA LEU A 59 -20.48 10.99 12.04
C LEU A 59 -21.73 10.16 12.31
N GLU A 60 -22.02 9.24 11.40
CA GLU A 60 -23.14 8.31 11.44
C GLU A 60 -22.65 6.90 11.14
N ASP A 61 -23.41 5.90 11.59
CA ASP A 61 -23.15 4.48 11.33
C ASP A 61 -23.04 4.19 9.83
N SER A 62 -23.84 4.87 9.00
CA SER A 62 -23.86 4.71 7.56
C SER A 62 -22.57 5.12 6.84
N CYS A 63 -21.73 5.92 7.49
CA CYS A 63 -20.49 6.49 6.97
C CYS A 63 -19.24 5.89 7.62
N VAL A 64 -19.40 4.93 8.53
CA VAL A 64 -18.29 4.35 9.30
C VAL A 64 -18.26 2.85 9.06
N CYS A 65 -17.08 2.30 8.76
CA CYS A 65 -16.93 0.85 8.57
C CYS A 65 -15.54 0.35 9.02
N PHE A 66 -15.44 -0.96 9.23
CA PHE A 66 -14.17 -1.61 9.55
C PHE A 66 -13.50 -2.16 8.30
N LEU A 67 -12.21 -1.85 8.12
CA LEU A 67 -11.37 -2.44 7.07
C LEU A 67 -10.31 -3.38 7.68
N PRO A 68 -10.11 -4.58 7.13
CA PRO A 68 -9.03 -5.47 7.57
C PRO A 68 -7.67 -4.89 7.17
N VAL A 69 -6.74 -4.85 8.12
CA VAL A 69 -5.39 -4.34 7.88
C VAL A 69 -4.54 -5.38 7.16
N TYR A 70 -4.67 -6.65 7.53
CA TYR A 70 -3.91 -7.76 6.97
C TYR A 70 -4.79 -8.66 6.09
N ARG A 71 -4.20 -9.29 5.08
CA ARG A 71 -4.91 -10.21 4.16
C ARG A 71 -5.42 -11.46 4.88
N GLU A 72 -4.56 -12.07 5.67
CA GLU A 72 -4.74 -13.42 6.22
C GLU A 72 -5.39 -13.40 7.61
N ASP A 73 -5.43 -12.24 8.25
CA ASP A 73 -5.92 -12.10 9.62
C ASP A 73 -7.10 -11.11 9.67
N PRO A 74 -8.35 -11.60 9.65
CA PRO A 74 -9.52 -10.75 9.78
C PRO A 74 -9.70 -10.22 11.20
N LYS A 75 -8.89 -10.65 12.18
CA LYS A 75 -8.99 -10.16 13.56
C LYS A 75 -8.66 -8.68 13.59
N TYR A 76 -7.54 -8.27 12.97
CA TYR A 76 -7.07 -6.89 13.05
C TYR A 76 -7.74 -5.99 12.01
N LYS A 77 -8.65 -5.14 12.50
CA LYS A 77 -9.44 -4.21 11.68
C LYS A 77 -9.26 -2.77 12.17
N ILE A 78 -9.39 -1.83 11.25
CA ILE A 78 -9.30 -0.40 11.52
C ILE A 78 -10.64 0.25 11.18
N LEU A 79 -11.09 1.16 12.04
CA LEU A 79 -12.34 1.89 11.84
C LEU A 79 -12.07 3.10 10.95
N VAL A 80 -12.75 3.17 9.82
CA VAL A 80 -12.60 4.23 8.83
C VAL A 80 -13.89 5.01 8.66
N LEU A 81 -13.75 6.31 8.39
CA LEU A 81 -14.82 7.20 7.98
C LEU A 81 -14.79 7.30 6.45
N THR A 82 -15.90 7.00 5.79
CA THR A 82 -16.07 7.13 4.35
C THR A 82 -16.87 8.37 3.98
N ASP A 83 -16.70 8.79 2.73
CA ASP A 83 -17.46 9.91 2.18
C ASP A 83 -18.93 9.51 1.98
N PRO A 84 -19.90 10.24 2.56
CA PRO A 84 -21.32 9.95 2.40
C PRO A 84 -21.78 9.94 0.93
N GLN A 85 -21.17 10.77 0.09
CA GLN A 85 -21.50 10.89 -1.34
C GLN A 85 -20.74 9.86 -2.18
N ALA A 86 -19.56 9.44 -1.72
CA ALA A 86 -18.69 8.49 -2.40
C ALA A 86 -18.18 7.44 -1.40
N LYS A 87 -19.03 6.45 -1.06
CA LYS A 87 -18.72 5.44 -0.02
C LYS A 87 -17.42 4.66 -0.21
N GLU A 88 -16.87 4.69 -1.42
CA GLU A 88 -15.58 4.11 -1.80
C GLU A 88 -14.39 5.05 -1.53
N ARG A 89 -14.58 6.21 -0.89
CA ARG A 89 -13.52 7.14 -0.53
C ARG A 89 -13.41 7.21 0.98
N VAL A 90 -12.23 6.88 1.50
CA VAL A 90 -11.92 7.03 2.93
C VAL A 90 -11.44 8.46 3.20
N LEU A 91 -12.00 9.08 4.24
CA LEU A 91 -11.70 10.45 4.66
C LEU A 91 -10.81 10.49 5.90
N ALA A 92 -11.03 9.59 6.86
CA ALA A 92 -10.31 9.57 8.11
C ALA A 92 -10.27 8.16 8.72
N ILE A 93 -9.35 7.95 9.66
CA ILE A 93 -9.24 6.72 10.45
C ILE A 93 -9.30 7.08 11.93
N TYR A 94 -10.06 6.29 12.69
CA TYR A 94 -10.14 6.45 14.12
C TYR A 94 -8.94 5.76 14.80
N LEU A 95 -8.05 6.55 15.38
CA LEU A 95 -6.82 6.09 16.02
C LEU A 95 -6.59 6.87 17.32
N ASN A 96 -6.21 6.16 18.38
CA ASN A 96 -5.92 6.75 19.69
C ASN A 96 -7.03 7.71 20.18
N GLN A 97 -8.29 7.23 20.15
CA GLN A 97 -9.47 7.97 20.59
C GLN A 97 -9.77 9.26 19.81
N SER A 98 -9.31 9.37 18.56
CA SER A 98 -9.53 10.55 17.72
C SER A 98 -9.61 10.17 16.24
N TRP A 99 -10.35 10.98 15.46
CA TRP A 99 -10.39 10.87 14.01
C TRP A 99 -9.20 11.59 13.38
N TRP A 100 -8.42 10.88 12.57
CA TRP A 100 -7.25 11.42 11.88
C TRP A 100 -7.46 11.44 10.37
N PRO A 101 -7.23 12.59 9.70
CA PRO A 101 -7.26 12.64 8.24
C PRO A 101 -6.14 11.79 7.66
N ILE A 102 -6.37 11.21 6.47
CA ILE A 102 -5.42 10.32 5.78
C ILE A 102 -4.03 10.97 5.61
N GLU A 103 -4.02 12.27 5.35
CA GLU A 103 -2.84 13.08 5.14
C GLU A 103 -1.96 13.19 6.38
N ASP A 104 -2.53 13.13 7.58
CA ASP A 104 -1.78 13.22 8.83
C ASP A 104 -1.33 11.85 9.32
N ILE A 105 -2.02 10.78 8.94
CA ILE A 105 -1.60 9.41 9.28
C ILE A 105 -0.25 9.08 8.63
N VAL A 106 -0.01 9.57 7.42
CA VAL A 106 1.25 9.34 6.68
C VAL A 106 2.35 10.35 7.02
N LYS A 107 2.19 11.12 8.10
CA LYS A 107 3.19 12.07 8.57
C LYS A 107 3.83 11.62 9.88
N THR A 108 4.98 12.22 10.19
CA THR A 108 5.71 12.05 11.44
C THR A 108 6.38 13.37 11.82
N ALA A 109 6.45 13.64 13.12
CA ALA A 109 7.20 14.74 13.69
C ALA A 109 8.58 14.30 14.20
N ASP A 110 8.85 12.99 14.18
CA ASP A 110 10.12 12.42 14.56
C ASP A 110 11.15 12.62 13.43
N SER A 111 12.03 13.59 13.62
CA SER A 111 13.12 13.89 12.67
C SER A 111 14.10 12.73 12.45
N SER A 112 14.10 11.71 13.32
CA SER A 112 14.92 10.51 13.11
C SER A 112 14.32 9.58 12.04
N ARG A 113 13.03 9.75 11.70
CA ARG A 113 12.37 9.02 10.64
C ARG A 113 12.62 9.66 9.28
N GLU A 114 13.79 9.40 8.73
CA GLU A 114 14.20 9.87 7.41
C GLU A 114 14.86 8.73 6.62
N GLY A 115 14.57 8.64 5.33
CA GLY A 115 15.07 7.56 4.47
C GLY A 115 14.26 6.27 4.57
N LEU A 116 14.86 5.15 4.16
CA LEU A 116 14.22 3.83 4.19
C LEU A 116 14.33 3.22 5.58
N ILE A 117 13.19 3.00 6.22
CA ILE A 117 13.10 2.47 7.58
C ILE A 117 12.26 1.20 7.58
N GLN A 118 12.79 0.17 8.24
CA GLN A 118 12.09 -1.10 8.43
C GLN A 118 10.86 -0.91 9.31
N VAL A 119 9.72 -1.43 8.87
CA VAL A 119 8.47 -1.44 9.63
C VAL A 119 8.59 -2.39 10.82
N GLN A 120 8.45 -1.87 12.03
CA GLN A 120 8.56 -2.63 13.28
C GLN A 120 7.35 -2.41 14.21
N THR A 121 6.71 -1.25 14.13
CA THR A 121 5.64 -0.85 15.05
C THR A 121 4.24 -0.99 14.43
N SER A 122 3.22 -1.08 15.27
CA SER A 122 1.82 -1.07 14.83
C SER A 122 1.46 0.23 14.11
N GLY A 123 2.01 1.36 14.55
CA GLY A 123 1.84 2.64 13.87
C GLY A 123 2.36 2.60 12.44
N GLU A 124 3.59 2.11 12.24
CA GLU A 124 4.17 1.97 10.90
C GLU A 124 3.39 0.97 10.03
N ARG A 125 2.86 -0.12 10.61
CA ARG A 125 1.96 -1.04 9.90
C ARG A 125 0.68 -0.36 9.43
N ILE A 126 0.13 0.55 10.22
CA ILE A 126 -1.03 1.36 9.82
C ILE A 126 -0.64 2.31 8.68
N VAL A 127 0.52 2.98 8.76
CA VAL A 127 1.02 3.82 7.65
C VAL A 127 1.17 3.02 6.37
N LEU A 128 1.75 1.82 6.46
CA LEU A 128 1.90 0.90 5.34
C LEU A 128 0.53 0.50 4.74
N PHE A 129 -0.45 0.19 5.59
CA PHE A 129 -1.83 -0.07 5.16
C PHE A 129 -2.46 1.13 4.45
N VAL A 130 -2.30 2.34 4.99
CA VAL A 130 -2.82 3.57 4.38
C VAL A 130 -2.17 3.82 3.01
N LEU A 131 -0.85 3.66 2.90
CA LEU A 131 -0.16 3.81 1.62
C LEU A 131 -0.65 2.79 0.58
N ASN A 132 -0.81 1.52 0.98
CA ASN A 132 -1.18 0.43 0.09
C ASN A 132 -2.66 0.45 -0.30
N SER A 133 -3.54 0.41 0.69
CA SER A 133 -4.96 0.13 0.48
C SER A 133 -5.76 1.40 0.20
N ILE A 134 -5.39 2.52 0.82
CA ILE A 134 -6.15 3.78 0.70
C ILE A 134 -5.53 4.67 -0.37
N ILE A 135 -4.26 5.07 -0.20
CA ILE A 135 -3.63 6.02 -1.12
C ILE A 135 -3.42 5.38 -2.49
N PHE A 136 -2.73 4.25 -2.58
CA PHE A 136 -2.58 3.55 -3.86
C PHE A 136 -3.93 2.98 -4.35
N GLY A 137 -4.62 2.21 -3.51
CA GLY A 137 -5.82 1.48 -3.90
C GLY A 137 -7.02 2.34 -4.30
N MET A 138 -7.20 3.50 -3.67
CA MET A 138 -8.42 4.32 -3.81
C MET A 138 -8.15 5.73 -4.35
N LEU A 139 -7.05 6.39 -3.95
CA LEU A 139 -6.83 7.82 -4.28
C LEU A 139 -5.94 8.04 -5.51
N GLU A 140 -4.89 7.26 -5.69
CA GLU A 140 -3.86 7.46 -6.71
C GLU A 140 -3.88 6.40 -7.82
N ARG A 141 -4.88 5.50 -7.80
CA ARG A 141 -5.06 4.49 -8.83
C ARG A 141 -5.25 5.16 -10.20
N SER A 142 -4.52 4.67 -11.20
CA SER A 142 -4.39 5.37 -12.49
C SER A 142 -5.28 4.75 -13.57
N SER A 143 -5.60 3.46 -13.45
CA SER A 143 -6.45 2.77 -14.43
C SER A 143 -7.17 1.54 -13.86
N ALA A 144 -8.21 1.07 -14.57
CA ALA A 144 -8.88 -0.19 -14.29
C ALA A 144 -7.96 -1.42 -14.41
N ASN A 145 -6.85 -1.31 -15.16
CA ASN A 145 -5.90 -2.40 -15.44
C ASN A 145 -4.74 -2.48 -14.43
N ASP A 146 -4.65 -1.57 -13.45
CA ASP A 146 -3.61 -1.64 -12.43
C ASP A 146 -3.87 -2.87 -11.54
N THR A 147 -2.89 -3.74 -11.34
CA THR A 147 -3.03 -4.87 -10.41
C THR A 147 -3.29 -4.33 -9.00
N PHE A 148 -4.32 -4.85 -8.32
CA PHE A 148 -4.57 -4.50 -6.93
C PHE A 148 -3.46 -5.11 -6.07
N PHE A 149 -2.79 -4.28 -5.28
CA PHE A 149 -1.98 -4.78 -4.19
C PHE A 149 -2.92 -5.23 -3.08
N VAL A 150 -3.14 -6.53 -3.00
CA VAL A 150 -3.87 -7.09 -1.87
C VAL A 150 -3.01 -6.94 -0.61
N SER A 151 -3.65 -6.69 0.54
CA SER A 151 -3.00 -6.41 1.81
C SER A 151 -1.82 -7.33 2.13
N HIS A 152 -0.79 -6.77 2.75
CA HIS A 152 0.40 -7.51 3.18
C HIS A 152 0.07 -8.41 4.38
N SER A 153 0.85 -9.48 4.56
CA SER A 153 0.75 -10.29 5.78
C SER A 153 1.36 -9.54 6.97
N ALA A 154 0.87 -9.79 8.18
CA ALA A 154 1.41 -9.19 9.40
C ALA A 154 2.90 -9.50 9.61
N LYS A 155 3.36 -10.65 9.09
CA LYS A 155 4.74 -11.14 9.21
C LYS A 155 5.63 -10.72 8.04
N GLU A 156 5.06 -10.09 7.02
CA GLU A 156 5.79 -9.71 5.82
C GLU A 156 6.76 -8.57 6.12
N SER A 157 7.99 -8.69 5.63
CA SER A 157 8.99 -7.64 5.78
C SER A 157 8.61 -6.46 4.90
N ALA A 158 8.70 -5.25 5.44
CA ALA A 158 8.39 -4.04 4.70
C ALA A 158 9.27 -2.88 5.17
N LYS A 159 9.55 -1.95 4.26
CA LYS A 159 10.17 -0.67 4.59
C LYS A 159 9.32 0.48 4.08
N ILE A 160 9.29 1.56 4.84
CA ILE A 160 8.68 2.83 4.44
C ILE A 160 9.81 3.82 4.14
N PHE A 161 9.70 4.53 3.03
CA PHE A 161 10.57 5.65 2.71
C PHE A 161 9.97 6.92 3.30
N TRP A 162 10.64 7.49 4.29
CA TRP A 162 10.32 8.77 4.90
C TRP A 162 11.14 9.89 4.27
N ARG A 163 10.51 11.04 4.03
CA ARG A 163 11.18 12.25 3.54
C ARG A 163 10.47 13.48 4.07
N ASN A 164 11.21 14.33 4.79
CA ASN A 164 10.70 15.61 5.30
C ASN A 164 9.42 15.44 6.14
N GLY A 165 9.36 14.40 6.99
CA GLY A 165 8.20 14.10 7.82
C GLY A 165 7.02 13.45 7.09
N ASP A 166 7.12 13.14 5.79
CA ASP A 166 6.11 12.41 5.02
C ASP A 166 6.57 10.97 4.73
N ALA A 167 5.67 9.99 4.84
CA ALA A 167 5.86 8.68 4.24
C ALA A 167 5.58 8.77 2.72
N VAL A 168 6.62 8.65 1.90
CA VAL A 168 6.56 8.96 0.46
C VAL A 168 6.48 7.73 -0.44
N ALA A 169 6.96 6.59 0.04
CA ALA A 169 6.97 5.33 -0.67
C ALA A 169 7.04 4.16 0.32
N PHE A 170 6.76 2.95 -0.15
CA PHE A 170 7.06 1.74 0.60
C PHE A 170 7.44 0.60 -0.35
N TYR A 171 8.03 -0.44 0.23
CA TYR A 171 8.10 -1.72 -0.43
C TYR A 171 7.94 -2.88 0.56
N THR A 172 7.50 -4.03 0.07
CA THR A 172 7.41 -5.29 0.83
C THR A 172 8.29 -6.37 0.23
N VAL A 173 8.72 -7.33 1.06
CA VAL A 173 9.57 -8.44 0.66
C VAL A 173 9.02 -9.75 1.18
N LYS A 174 8.89 -10.73 0.28
CA LYS A 174 8.74 -12.14 0.64
C LYS A 174 10.12 -12.72 0.89
N MET A 175 10.33 -13.21 2.11
CA MET A 175 11.60 -13.79 2.50
C MET A 175 11.76 -15.19 1.94
N LYS A 176 12.98 -15.55 1.54
CA LYS A 176 13.32 -16.94 1.22
C LYS A 176 12.94 -17.86 2.40
N GLY A 177 12.24 -18.95 2.11
CA GLY A 177 11.71 -19.89 3.08
C GLY A 177 10.34 -19.51 3.69
N SER A 178 9.82 -18.30 3.42
CA SER A 178 8.45 -17.92 3.84
C SER A 178 7.41 -18.59 2.95
N LEU A 179 6.22 -18.88 3.50
CA LEU A 179 5.11 -19.52 2.77
C LEU A 179 4.60 -18.61 1.65
N CYS A 180 4.28 -19.21 0.50
CA CYS A 180 3.73 -18.49 -0.65
C CYS A 180 2.25 -18.14 -0.45
N ASP A 181 1.50 -19.07 0.14
CA ASP A 181 0.10 -18.92 0.51
C ASP A 181 -0.20 -19.81 1.71
N VAL A 182 -1.15 -19.41 2.56
CA VAL A 182 -1.58 -20.15 3.77
C VAL A 182 -2.11 -21.54 3.45
N ASN A 183 -2.61 -21.74 2.23
CA ASN A 183 -3.18 -23.02 1.78
C ASN A 183 -2.17 -23.92 1.07
N THR A 184 -0.94 -23.45 0.87
CA THR A 184 0.10 -24.20 0.18
C THR A 184 1.27 -24.49 1.12
N SER A 185 1.90 -25.66 0.97
CA SER A 185 3.15 -25.98 1.65
C SER A 185 4.38 -25.46 0.88
N GLN A 186 4.19 -24.56 -0.09
CA GLN A 186 5.28 -24.01 -0.91
C GLN A 186 5.88 -22.78 -0.24
N CYS A 187 7.21 -22.70 -0.25
CA CYS A 187 7.95 -21.57 0.26
C CYS A 187 8.72 -20.87 -0.86
N TYR A 188 8.88 -19.55 -0.75
CA TYR A 188 9.72 -18.78 -1.65
C TYR A 188 11.16 -19.31 -1.65
N LEU A 189 11.72 -19.53 -2.83
CA LEU A 189 13.07 -20.12 -2.99
C LEU A 189 14.18 -19.06 -3.03
N LEU A 190 13.81 -17.79 -3.09
CA LEU A 190 14.68 -16.61 -3.08
C LEU A 190 13.95 -15.41 -2.44
N PRO A 191 14.66 -14.36 -2.00
CA PRO A 191 14.02 -13.13 -1.58
C PRO A 191 13.32 -12.46 -2.78
N VAL A 192 12.08 -12.02 -2.60
CA VAL A 192 11.28 -11.37 -3.66
C VAL A 192 10.78 -10.01 -3.19
N LEU A 193 11.12 -8.97 -3.94
CA LEU A 193 10.54 -7.64 -3.83
C LEU A 193 9.11 -7.69 -4.39
N ASP A 194 8.13 -7.68 -3.49
CA ASP A 194 6.76 -8.09 -3.81
C ASP A 194 5.88 -6.92 -4.24
N THR A 195 5.79 -5.91 -3.37
CA THR A 195 5.03 -4.70 -3.65
C THR A 195 5.96 -3.51 -3.57
N VAL A 196 5.89 -2.61 -4.55
CA VAL A 196 6.61 -1.33 -4.55
C VAL A 196 5.62 -0.23 -4.92
N PHE A 197 5.55 0.81 -4.10
CA PHE A 197 4.70 1.96 -4.35
C PHE A 197 5.43 3.26 -4.03
N VAL A 198 5.29 4.23 -4.94
CA VAL A 198 5.75 5.61 -4.75
C VAL A 198 4.56 6.54 -4.98
N ARG A 199 4.24 7.36 -3.97
CA ARG A 199 3.18 8.37 -4.05
C ARG A 199 3.42 9.29 -5.25
N ARG A 200 2.35 9.64 -5.96
CA ARG A 200 2.38 10.33 -7.26
C ARG A 200 3.19 11.62 -7.21
N LYS A 201 3.01 12.43 -6.15
CA LYS A 201 3.75 13.69 -5.95
C LYS A 201 5.27 13.53 -5.74
N TYR A 202 5.76 12.31 -5.50
CA TYR A 202 7.20 12.02 -5.32
C TYR A 202 7.78 11.08 -6.39
N ARG A 203 7.00 10.75 -7.43
CA ARG A 203 7.50 9.98 -8.58
C ARG A 203 8.53 10.82 -9.35
N ARG A 204 9.38 10.14 -10.14
CA ARG A 204 10.49 10.75 -10.89
C ARG A 204 11.59 11.42 -10.03
N CYS A 205 11.53 11.31 -8.71
CA CYS A 205 12.59 11.79 -7.80
C CYS A 205 13.65 10.71 -7.44
N GLY A 206 13.81 9.68 -8.28
CA GLY A 206 14.79 8.60 -8.06
C GLY A 206 14.46 7.63 -6.92
N LEU A 207 13.25 7.66 -6.34
CA LEU A 207 12.87 6.80 -5.22
C LEU A 207 12.87 5.30 -5.58
N GLY A 208 12.37 4.93 -6.76
CA GLY A 208 12.40 3.52 -7.21
C GLY A 208 13.82 2.95 -7.34
N MET A 209 14.77 3.75 -7.81
CA MET A 209 16.18 3.36 -7.87
C MET A 209 16.77 3.12 -6.46
N LYS A 210 16.43 3.99 -5.51
CA LYS A 210 16.86 3.83 -4.11
C LYS A 210 16.27 2.58 -3.45
N ILE A 211 15.01 2.25 -3.76
CA ILE A 211 14.35 1.03 -3.30
C ILE A 211 15.04 -0.22 -3.86
N LEU A 212 15.30 -0.25 -5.18
CA LEU A 212 16.02 -1.39 -5.79
C LEU A 212 17.42 -1.56 -5.21
N HIS A 213 18.15 -0.46 -5.06
CA HIS A 213 19.48 -0.49 -4.44
C HIS A 213 19.43 -1.05 -3.02
N ASP A 214 18.54 -0.52 -2.16
CA ASP A 214 18.40 -0.98 -0.78
C ASP A 214 17.96 -2.45 -0.69
N PHE A 215 17.07 -2.91 -1.58
CA PHE A 215 16.70 -4.33 -1.68
C PHE A 215 17.89 -5.22 -2.05
N CYS A 216 18.65 -4.88 -3.10
CA CYS A 216 19.79 -5.69 -3.54
C CYS A 216 20.90 -5.75 -2.47
N GLN A 217 21.17 -4.61 -1.81
CA GLN A 217 22.14 -4.54 -0.72
C GLN A 217 21.69 -5.32 0.52
N SER A 218 20.38 -5.38 0.80
CA SER A 218 19.85 -6.17 1.92
C SER A 218 20.08 -7.68 1.75
N PHE A 219 20.33 -8.15 0.51
CA PHE A 219 20.50 -9.56 0.17
C PHE A 219 21.76 -9.81 -0.67
N VAL A 220 22.88 -9.14 -0.33
CA VAL A 220 24.14 -9.25 -1.07
C VAL A 220 24.69 -10.67 -1.21
N THR A 221 24.35 -11.57 -0.28
CA THR A 221 24.82 -12.96 -0.27
C THR A 221 23.98 -13.90 -1.13
N GLU A 222 22.86 -13.45 -1.68
CA GLU A 222 21.98 -14.28 -2.51
C GLU A 222 22.36 -14.15 -3.99
N ASP A 223 22.55 -15.30 -4.65
CA ASP A 223 22.90 -15.35 -6.07
C ASP A 223 21.76 -14.89 -6.99
N ALA A 224 20.51 -14.96 -6.51
CA ALA A 224 19.34 -14.56 -7.25
C ALA A 224 18.34 -13.83 -6.34
N LEU A 225 17.78 -12.75 -6.86
CA LEU A 225 16.77 -11.91 -6.25
C LEU A 225 15.57 -11.78 -7.18
N GLY A 226 14.37 -11.80 -6.60
CA GLY A 226 13.12 -11.70 -7.34
C GLY A 226 12.48 -10.32 -7.25
N ILE A 227 11.73 -9.97 -8.30
CA ILE A 227 10.64 -8.98 -8.26
C ILE A 227 9.37 -9.72 -8.66
N SER A 228 8.30 -9.59 -7.87
CA SER A 228 7.05 -10.33 -8.12
C SER A 228 6.45 -9.97 -9.48
N CYS A 229 6.03 -10.99 -10.21
CA CYS A 229 5.23 -10.87 -11.43
C CYS A 229 3.78 -10.49 -11.08
N PRO A 230 3.10 -9.62 -11.86
CA PRO A 230 3.62 -8.89 -13.03
C PRO A 230 4.34 -7.59 -12.64
N ILE A 231 5.45 -7.29 -13.32
CA ILE A 231 6.14 -6.00 -13.20
C ILE A 231 5.45 -4.94 -14.07
N SER A 232 5.19 -3.76 -13.50
CA SER A 232 4.58 -2.64 -14.23
C SER A 232 5.56 -2.02 -15.24
N ALA A 233 5.04 -1.40 -16.30
CA ALA A 233 5.89 -0.74 -17.32
C ALA A 233 6.79 0.36 -16.72
N ASP A 234 6.26 1.15 -15.78
CA ASP A 234 7.06 2.16 -15.06
C ASP A 234 8.18 1.51 -14.24
N MET A 235 7.91 0.36 -13.60
CA MET A 235 8.93 -0.36 -12.84
C MET A 235 9.98 -0.99 -13.76
N TYR A 236 9.61 -1.48 -14.96
CA TYR A 236 10.57 -1.92 -15.96
C TYR A 236 11.54 -0.80 -16.41
N GLN A 237 11.05 0.43 -16.57
CA GLN A 237 11.91 1.59 -16.86
C GLN A 237 12.91 1.84 -15.71
N VAL A 238 12.46 1.72 -14.46
CA VAL A 238 13.33 1.85 -13.28
C VAL A 238 14.36 0.71 -13.25
N CYS A 239 13.95 -0.54 -13.48
CA CYS A 239 14.84 -1.70 -13.56
C CYS A 239 15.89 -1.52 -14.66
N GLN A 240 15.50 -1.06 -15.86
CA GLN A 240 16.45 -0.82 -16.95
C GLN A 240 17.55 0.16 -16.52
N LYS A 241 17.15 1.32 -15.97
CA LYS A 241 18.10 2.33 -15.52
C LYS A 241 18.98 1.81 -14.38
N PHE A 242 18.40 1.04 -13.45
CA PHE A 242 19.11 0.45 -12.34
C PHE A 242 20.20 -0.53 -12.81
N LEU A 243 19.83 -1.46 -13.69
CA LEU A 243 20.71 -2.49 -14.24
C LEU A 243 21.78 -1.94 -15.19
N GLN A 244 21.51 -0.83 -15.87
CA GLN A 244 22.55 -0.10 -16.62
C GLN A 244 23.58 0.57 -15.70
N THR A 245 23.16 0.99 -14.51
CA THR A 245 24.03 1.66 -13.53
C THR A 245 24.80 0.66 -12.65
N HIS A 246 24.23 -0.52 -12.41
CA HIS A 246 24.78 -1.58 -11.57
C HIS A 246 24.87 -2.89 -12.38
N PRO A 247 25.87 -3.04 -13.28
CA PRO A 247 26.03 -4.24 -14.10
C PRO A 247 26.15 -5.53 -13.30
N GLU A 248 26.67 -5.45 -12.07
CA GLU A 248 26.76 -6.56 -11.13
C GLU A 248 25.40 -7.17 -10.74
N GLU A 249 24.31 -6.44 -10.91
CA GLU A 249 22.95 -6.91 -10.61
C GLU A 249 22.22 -7.50 -11.82
N GLN A 250 22.79 -7.40 -13.04
CA GLN A 250 22.14 -7.85 -14.29
C GLN A 250 21.81 -9.35 -14.29
N ASP A 251 22.70 -10.17 -13.72
CA ASP A 251 22.52 -11.62 -13.62
C ASP A 251 21.76 -12.04 -12.35
N ARG A 252 21.54 -11.10 -11.41
CA ARG A 252 20.94 -11.36 -10.10
C ARG A 252 19.45 -11.05 -10.04
N LEU A 253 18.93 -10.14 -10.86
CA LEU A 253 17.53 -9.71 -10.80
C LEU A 253 16.61 -10.45 -11.79
N TRP A 254 15.58 -11.09 -11.22
CA TRP A 254 14.62 -11.92 -11.95
C TRP A 254 13.17 -11.45 -11.70
N GLU A 255 12.33 -11.49 -12.73
CA GLU A 255 10.88 -11.44 -12.56
C GLU A 255 10.43 -12.83 -12.14
N VAL A 256 9.64 -12.91 -11.07
CA VAL A 256 9.38 -14.17 -10.36
C VAL A 256 7.88 -14.40 -10.21
N GLU A 257 7.42 -15.56 -10.65
CA GLU A 257 6.18 -16.18 -10.19
C GLU A 257 6.47 -17.07 -8.99
N ALA A 258 5.67 -16.98 -7.92
CA ALA A 258 5.87 -17.78 -6.72
C ALA A 258 5.80 -19.30 -7.03
N PRO A 259 6.61 -20.16 -6.39
CA PRO A 259 7.65 -19.89 -5.38
C PRO A 259 9.01 -19.39 -5.90
N GLY A 260 9.18 -19.23 -7.21
CA GLY A 260 10.41 -18.71 -7.82
C GLY A 260 11.50 -19.74 -8.08
N ASP A 261 11.11 -20.96 -8.43
CA ASP A 261 12.04 -21.96 -8.98
C ASP A 261 12.61 -21.52 -10.32
N TRP A 262 13.61 -22.25 -10.84
CA TRP A 262 14.30 -21.94 -12.10
C TRP A 262 13.37 -21.79 -13.30
N SER A 263 12.28 -22.57 -13.36
CA SER A 263 11.28 -22.47 -14.43
C SER A 263 10.24 -21.36 -14.21
N GLN A 264 10.25 -20.71 -13.05
CA GLN A 264 9.26 -19.70 -12.64
C GLN A 264 9.87 -18.30 -12.54
N ARG A 265 11.04 -18.12 -13.15
CA ARG A 265 11.75 -16.85 -13.13
C ARG A 265 12.33 -16.52 -14.49
N VAL A 266 12.28 -15.25 -14.85
CA VAL A 266 12.80 -14.72 -16.12
C VAL A 266 13.77 -13.59 -15.82
N SER A 267 14.94 -13.60 -16.44
CA SER A 267 15.92 -12.53 -16.24
C SER A 267 15.32 -11.19 -16.69
N ILE A 268 15.26 -10.23 -15.77
CA ILE A 268 14.71 -8.90 -16.07
C ILE A 268 15.57 -8.22 -17.12
N TRP A 269 16.90 -8.34 -17.00
CA TRP A 269 17.83 -7.76 -17.95
C TRP A 269 17.60 -8.29 -19.36
N LEU A 270 17.58 -9.62 -19.55
CA LEU A 270 17.38 -10.24 -20.86
C LEU A 270 16.01 -9.87 -21.44
N LYS A 271 14.95 -9.88 -20.61
CA LYS A 271 13.60 -9.51 -21.03
C LYS A 271 13.54 -8.07 -21.55
N ILE A 272 14.18 -7.12 -20.87
CA ILE A 272 14.27 -5.72 -21.32
C ILE A 272 15.00 -5.59 -22.67
N GLN A 273 16.09 -6.35 -22.87
CA GLN A 273 16.85 -6.30 -24.13
C GLN A 273 16.07 -6.88 -25.31
N LEU A 274 15.29 -7.94 -25.08
CA LEU A 274 14.51 -8.62 -26.12
C LEU A 274 13.20 -7.91 -26.43
N GLU A 275 12.65 -7.13 -25.49
CA GLU A 275 11.37 -6.44 -25.64
C GLU A 275 11.50 -4.92 -25.35
N PRO A 276 12.05 -4.12 -26.28
CA PRO A 276 12.25 -2.67 -26.09
C PRO A 276 10.96 -1.91 -25.75
N ALA A 277 9.80 -2.40 -26.21
CA ALA A 277 8.48 -1.84 -25.93
C ALA A 277 8.11 -1.81 -24.43
N LEU A 278 8.76 -2.63 -23.59
CA LEU A 278 8.58 -2.59 -22.13
C LEU A 278 9.16 -1.30 -21.51
N SER A 279 10.10 -0.64 -22.19
CA SER A 279 10.71 0.60 -21.73
C SER A 279 10.17 1.87 -22.43
N GLU A 280 9.73 1.77 -23.67
CA GLU A 280 9.50 2.95 -24.54
C GLU A 280 8.20 3.74 -24.33
N LYS A 281 7.27 3.29 -23.46
CA LYS A 281 5.92 3.88 -23.36
C LYS A 281 5.84 5.36 -22.93
N ASN A 282 6.93 6.00 -22.51
CA ASN A 282 6.94 7.40 -22.06
C ASN A 282 7.76 8.38 -22.92
N THR A 283 8.62 7.91 -23.84
CA THR A 283 9.52 8.81 -24.59
C THR A 283 8.77 9.72 -25.56
N VAL A 284 7.62 9.28 -26.09
CA VAL A 284 6.81 10.06 -27.04
C VAL A 284 6.04 11.22 -26.37
N ARG A 285 5.82 11.18 -25.04
CA ARG A 285 5.19 12.29 -24.30
C ARG A 285 6.19 13.35 -23.80
N GLN A 286 7.49 13.05 -23.81
CA GLN A 286 8.52 13.90 -23.21
C GLN A 286 8.90 15.14 -24.04
N ILE A 287 8.60 15.19 -25.34
CA ILE A 287 8.91 16.39 -26.16
C ILE A 287 7.86 17.50 -25.99
N ALA A 288 6.68 17.21 -25.41
CA ALA A 288 5.55 18.15 -25.40
C ALA A 288 5.18 18.73 -24.01
N SER A 289 5.92 18.43 -22.94
CA SER A 289 5.53 18.82 -21.57
C SER A 289 6.67 19.34 -20.68
N GLU A 290 7.79 19.74 -21.26
CA GLU A 290 8.88 20.43 -20.54
C GLU A 290 8.65 21.94 -20.47
N GLU A 291 7.45 22.39 -20.09
CA GLU A 291 7.25 23.71 -19.46
C GLU A 291 6.17 23.55 -18.38
N GLU A 292 6.48 24.06 -17.18
CA GLU A 292 5.70 24.03 -15.93
C GLU A 292 5.78 22.77 -15.04
N GLY A 293 6.48 22.91 -13.91
CA GLY A 293 6.36 22.00 -12.76
C GLY A 293 7.63 21.70 -11.96
N GLY A 294 8.56 22.65 -11.84
CA GLY A 294 9.74 22.50 -10.98
C GLY A 294 9.40 22.67 -9.49
N CYS A 295 9.79 21.70 -8.66
CA CYS A 295 9.64 21.74 -7.21
C CYS A 295 10.63 22.78 -6.63
N HIS A 296 10.11 23.90 -6.12
CA HIS A 296 10.92 24.92 -5.42
C HIS A 296 11.38 24.38 -4.06
N VAL A 297 12.69 24.30 -3.87
CA VAL A 297 13.33 24.17 -2.56
C VAL A 297 13.66 25.59 -2.11
N GLU A 298 12.93 26.11 -1.13
CA GLU A 298 13.26 27.38 -0.49
C GLU A 298 14.45 27.19 0.46
N ARG A 299 15.51 27.98 0.24
CA ARG A 299 16.61 28.16 1.17
C ARG A 299 16.45 29.55 1.78
N ALA A 300 16.03 29.61 3.04
CA ALA A 300 15.96 30.85 3.80
C ALA A 300 17.35 31.29 4.23
N GLN A 301 17.77 32.51 3.87
CA GLN A 301 18.73 33.34 4.63
C GLN A 301 18.47 34.84 4.39
N ASP A 302 18.19 35.53 5.51
CA ASP A 302 18.51 36.91 5.95
C ASP A 302 18.12 38.18 5.16
N ASP A 303 17.13 38.87 5.76
CA ASP A 303 16.93 40.30 6.07
C ASP A 303 17.73 41.45 5.38
N GLU A 304 16.95 42.28 4.66
CA GLU A 304 16.80 43.77 4.70
C GLU A 304 17.93 44.73 4.20
N PRO A 305 17.62 46.02 3.88
CA PRO A 305 16.60 46.53 2.94
C PRO A 305 17.15 47.68 2.05
N ARG A 306 16.56 47.95 0.86
CA ARG A 306 16.61 49.31 0.27
C ARG A 306 15.32 49.67 -0.47
N ARG A 307 14.80 50.85 -0.11
CA ARG A 307 13.65 51.57 -0.67
C ARG A 307 14.01 52.31 -1.97
N LEU A 308 13.00 52.57 -2.81
CA LEU A 308 12.64 53.81 -3.54
C LEU A 308 11.59 53.42 -4.62
N GLU A 309 10.30 53.70 -4.40
CA GLU A 309 9.53 54.87 -4.90
C GLU A 309 9.15 54.84 -6.38
N GLY A 310 7.83 54.95 -6.64
CA GLY A 310 7.27 55.76 -7.72
C GLY A 310 6.49 55.03 -8.83
N GLY A 311 5.19 55.32 -8.95
CA GLY A 311 4.53 55.41 -10.27
C GLY A 311 3.22 54.66 -10.52
N GLU A 312 2.11 55.23 -10.05
CA GLU A 312 0.80 55.44 -10.74
C GLU A 312 0.06 54.30 -11.52
N CYS A 313 -1.08 53.87 -10.96
CA CYS A 313 -2.49 53.93 -11.46
C CYS A 313 -2.73 54.14 -12.99
N ILE A 314 -3.67 53.49 -13.72
CA ILE A 314 -5.12 53.14 -13.55
C ILE A 314 -5.69 52.81 -15.00
N PRO A 315 -6.88 52.21 -15.29
CA PRO A 315 -7.52 50.97 -14.86
C PRO A 315 -8.25 50.17 -16.02
N ASP A 316 -9.00 49.12 -15.62
CA ASP A 316 -10.32 48.66 -16.12
C ASP A 316 -10.50 48.05 -17.53
N ILE A 317 -11.08 46.84 -17.57
CA ILE A 317 -12.34 46.51 -18.27
C ILE A 317 -12.94 45.25 -17.63
N ARG A 318 -14.05 45.46 -16.92
CA ARG A 318 -15.09 44.48 -16.58
C ARG A 318 -15.70 43.81 -17.82
N LYS A 319 -16.05 42.53 -17.72
CA LYS A 319 -17.36 41.99 -18.18
C LYS A 319 -17.77 40.80 -17.29
N VAL A 320 -19.01 40.86 -16.79
CA VAL A 320 -19.73 39.85 -16.00
C VAL A 320 -20.72 39.11 -16.94
N PRO A 321 -21.53 38.12 -16.50
CA PRO A 321 -21.56 36.75 -17.02
C PRO A 321 -22.83 36.46 -17.85
N GLN A 322 -22.98 35.22 -18.32
CA GLN A 322 -24.25 34.76 -18.90
C GLN A 322 -24.62 33.39 -18.34
N GLU A 323 -25.83 33.32 -17.78
CA GLU A 323 -26.46 32.16 -17.15
C GLU A 323 -27.18 31.23 -18.13
N ALA A 324 -27.52 30.06 -17.57
CA ALA A 324 -28.69 29.19 -17.80
C ALA A 324 -28.50 28.00 -18.76
N ARG A 325 -28.70 26.77 -18.28
CA ARG A 325 -30.02 26.14 -18.03
C ARG A 325 -29.89 24.77 -17.35
N ASP A 326 -30.88 24.48 -16.51
CA ASP A 326 -31.20 23.18 -15.90
C ASP A 326 -31.54 22.10 -16.95
N ASP A 327 -31.27 20.84 -16.61
CA ASP A 327 -32.21 19.74 -16.83
C ASP A 327 -32.03 18.67 -15.75
N LYS A 328 -33.14 18.36 -15.07
CA LYS A 328 -33.30 17.26 -14.12
C LYS A 328 -33.67 16.00 -14.89
N ASP A 329 -33.12 14.85 -14.50
CA ASP A 329 -33.94 13.65 -14.45
C ASP A 329 -33.52 12.70 -13.31
N ASN A 330 -34.52 12.24 -12.57
CA ASN A 330 -34.41 11.33 -11.43
C ASN A 330 -34.53 9.89 -11.93
N THR A 331 -33.72 8.96 -11.44
CA THR A 331 -34.13 7.56 -11.32
C THR A 331 -33.45 6.90 -10.12
N ALA A 332 -34.29 6.37 -9.22
CA ALA A 332 -33.92 5.58 -8.07
C ALA A 332 -33.29 4.24 -8.48
N GLY A 333 -32.28 3.79 -7.74
CA GLY A 333 -31.63 2.49 -7.96
C GLY A 333 -30.76 2.08 -6.78
N GLU A 334 -31.39 1.32 -5.87
CA GLU A 334 -30.86 0.24 -5.03
C GLU A 334 -29.43 0.34 -4.46
N ALA A 335 -29.38 0.32 -3.12
CA ALA A 335 -28.18 0.17 -2.31
C ALA A 335 -27.41 -1.11 -2.69
N ARG A 336 -26.20 -0.95 -3.23
CA ARG A 336 -25.24 -2.04 -3.42
C ARG A 336 -24.45 -2.26 -2.14
N THR A 337 -24.67 -3.42 -1.52
CA THR A 337 -23.90 -3.95 -0.40
C THR A 337 -22.45 -4.20 -0.84
N LEU A 338 -21.49 -3.78 -0.01
CA LEU A 338 -20.07 -4.09 -0.19
C LEU A 338 -19.87 -5.60 -0.09
N HIS A 339 -19.51 -6.24 -1.20
CA HIS A 339 -18.98 -7.60 -1.21
C HIS A 339 -17.61 -7.55 -1.89
N LEU A 340 -16.54 -7.50 -1.09
CA LEU A 340 -15.24 -7.98 -1.56
C LEU A 340 -15.46 -9.44 -1.96
N GLN A 341 -15.11 -9.79 -3.21
CA GLN A 341 -15.29 -11.13 -3.74
C GLN A 341 -14.45 -12.11 -2.92
N VAL A 342 -15.13 -12.88 -2.07
CA VAL A 342 -14.67 -14.18 -1.59
C VAL A 342 -15.00 -15.16 -2.72
N PRO A 343 -14.05 -15.94 -3.26
CA PRO A 343 -14.37 -16.97 -4.24
C PRO A 343 -15.38 -17.95 -3.63
N LYS A 344 -16.54 -18.10 -4.28
CA LYS A 344 -17.51 -19.13 -3.92
C LYS A 344 -16.95 -20.49 -4.34
N GLU A 345 -17.01 -21.45 -3.41
CA GLU A 345 -16.94 -22.87 -3.70
C GLU A 345 -18.03 -23.23 -4.74
N GLU A 346 -17.61 -23.85 -5.84
CA GLU A 346 -18.54 -24.50 -6.76
C GLU A 346 -18.87 -25.89 -6.23
N ASP A 347 -20.02 -26.00 -5.56
CA ASP A 347 -20.70 -27.25 -5.31
C ASP A 347 -21.31 -27.77 -6.63
N PHE A 348 -20.70 -28.81 -7.21
CA PHE A 348 -21.34 -29.61 -8.25
C PHE A 348 -22.26 -30.67 -7.61
N SER A 349 -23.57 -30.46 -7.74
CA SER A 349 -24.63 -31.45 -7.56
C SER A 349 -25.40 -31.53 -8.89
N GLN A 350 -25.85 -32.65 -9.48
CA GLN A 350 -25.88 -34.07 -9.15
C GLN A 350 -26.43 -34.81 -10.39
N GLY A 351 -26.14 -36.11 -10.59
CA GLY A 351 -26.99 -36.96 -11.45
C GLY A 351 -26.43 -38.28 -11.98
N THR A 352 -26.47 -39.33 -11.13
CA THR A 352 -26.82 -40.77 -11.38
C THR A 352 -26.28 -41.51 -12.63
N ALA A 353 -25.84 -42.77 -12.61
CA ALA A 353 -25.71 -43.84 -11.62
C ALA A 353 -24.87 -44.96 -12.30
N ASP A 354 -24.01 -45.69 -11.58
CA ASP A 354 -24.16 -47.15 -11.42
C ASP A 354 -23.06 -47.79 -10.57
N THR A 355 -23.52 -48.31 -9.42
CA THR A 355 -23.23 -49.61 -8.82
C THR A 355 -21.94 -50.36 -9.23
N GLN A 356 -20.98 -50.48 -8.31
CA GLN A 356 -20.62 -51.79 -7.72
C GLN A 356 -19.58 -51.66 -6.60
N GLN A 357 -20.01 -52.11 -5.40
CA GLN A 357 -19.32 -53.02 -4.49
C GLN A 357 -17.84 -52.80 -4.12
N CYS A 358 -17.36 -53.02 -2.91
CA CYS A 358 -17.88 -53.24 -1.57
C CYS A 358 -16.65 -53.59 -0.72
N LYS A 359 -16.67 -53.23 0.56
CA LYS A 359 -15.81 -53.73 1.66
C LYS A 359 -14.37 -53.20 1.64
N GLY A 360 -13.81 -52.64 2.71
CA GLY A 360 -14.24 -52.58 4.10
C GLY A 360 -13.02 -52.74 5.00
N SER A 361 -13.03 -52.00 6.10
CA SER A 361 -12.44 -52.39 7.40
C SER A 361 -10.95 -52.15 7.68
N ARG A 362 -10.77 -51.26 8.69
CA ARG A 362 -10.00 -51.46 9.94
C ARG A 362 -8.58 -50.91 10.07
N LYS A 363 -8.50 -49.84 10.87
CA LYS A 363 -7.59 -49.60 12.01
C LYS A 363 -6.69 -50.79 12.40
N ARG A 364 -5.38 -50.52 12.57
CA ARG A 364 -4.68 -50.58 13.88
C ARG A 364 -3.24 -50.05 13.82
N ALA A 365 -2.79 -49.65 15.00
CA ALA A 365 -1.56 -48.97 15.32
C ALA A 365 -0.36 -49.91 15.63
N SER A 366 0.81 -49.26 15.68
CA SER A 366 2.07 -49.59 16.38
C SER A 366 2.81 -50.89 16.06
N THR A 367 4.13 -50.79 15.79
CA THR A 367 5.21 -51.03 16.78
C THR A 367 6.58 -50.89 16.10
N MET A 368 7.56 -50.40 16.85
CA MET A 368 8.99 -50.31 16.53
C MET A 368 9.63 -51.62 16.03
N GLY A 369 10.67 -51.48 15.23
CA GLY A 369 11.64 -52.53 14.93
C GLY A 369 12.90 -51.97 14.27
N LEU A 370 13.98 -51.92 15.04
CA LEU A 370 15.35 -51.56 14.67
C LEU A 370 15.95 -52.66 13.78
N LEU A 371 16.66 -52.32 12.68
CA LEU A 371 17.87 -53.04 12.26
C LEU A 371 18.67 -52.21 11.22
N GLU A 372 19.94 -52.02 11.52
CA GLU A 372 21.00 -51.62 10.59
C GLU A 372 21.14 -52.66 9.46
N ASP A 373 21.47 -52.24 8.24
CA ASP A 373 22.76 -52.62 7.61
C ASP A 373 23.01 -51.81 6.32
N LYS A 374 24.31 -51.67 6.06
CA LYS A 374 25.04 -50.99 5.00
C LYS A 374 24.52 -51.30 3.59
N THR A 375 24.67 -50.32 2.68
CA THR A 375 25.48 -50.53 1.48
C THR A 375 25.75 -49.22 0.72
N THR A 376 27.03 -48.92 0.64
CA THR A 376 27.73 -48.05 -0.29
C THR A 376 27.34 -48.33 -1.74
N LYS A 377 26.96 -47.31 -2.53
CA LYS A 377 27.34 -47.24 -3.96
C LYS A 377 27.61 -45.81 -4.40
N HIS A 378 28.85 -45.67 -4.87
CA HIS A 378 29.54 -44.56 -5.46
C HIS A 378 29.33 -44.60 -6.99
N LEU A 379 29.10 -43.47 -7.66
CA LEU A 379 29.33 -43.27 -9.12
C LEU A 379 29.09 -41.78 -9.43
N ARG A 380 30.10 -40.92 -9.40
CA ARG A 380 31.25 -40.72 -10.30
C ARG A 380 30.86 -39.96 -11.58
N MET A 381 31.52 -38.81 -11.71
CA MET A 381 31.46 -37.82 -12.78
C MET A 381 32.06 -38.31 -14.11
N MET A 382 31.43 -37.80 -15.19
CA MET A 382 31.99 -37.28 -16.46
C MET A 382 32.80 -38.25 -17.35
N PRO A 383 32.84 -38.04 -18.67
CA PRO A 383 33.38 -36.82 -19.30
C PRO A 383 32.35 -35.74 -19.64
#